data_AF-A0A1I7JUD4-F1
#
_entry.id   AF-A0A1I7JUD4-F1
#
_cell.length_a   1.000
_cell.length_b   1.000
_cell.length_c   1.000
_cell.angle_alpha   90.00
_cell.angle_beta   90.00
_cell.angle_gamma   90.00
#
_symmetry.space_group_name_H-M   'P 1'
#
loop_
_entity.id
_entity.type
_entity.pdbx_description
1 polymer ?
#
loop_
_entity_poly.entity_id
_entity_poly.type
_entity_poly.pdbx_seq_one_letter_code
_entity_poly.pdbx_strand_id
1 'polypeptide(L)'
;MAELYNPAAPKKAANLSVNSDLLRKTRELNINLSATLERALRDELAKREAARWVEDNRAAINGYNDFVEQHGCFGDEFRAF
;
A
#
# COMPACT_ATOMS: atom_id res chain seq x y z
N MET A 1 9.68 1.96 -7.83
CA MET A 1 8.79 1.32 -6.84
C MET A 1 8.62 -0.11 -7.29
N ALA A 2 8.91 -1.10 -6.45
CA ALA A 2 8.73 -2.50 -6.82
C ALA A 2 7.29 -2.72 -7.29
N GLU A 3 7.13 -3.33 -8.46
CA GLU A 3 5.81 -3.71 -8.95
C GLU A 3 5.25 -4.80 -8.03
N LEU A 4 4.27 -4.40 -7.22
CA LEU A 4 3.61 -5.21 -6.22
C LEU A 4 2.90 -6.47 -6.78
N TYR A 5 2.58 -6.45 -8.06
CA TYR A 5 1.98 -7.57 -8.80
C TYR A 5 2.21 -7.36 -10.30
N ASN A 6 2.06 -8.41 -11.11
CA ASN A 6 2.19 -8.32 -12.57
C ASN A 6 0.91 -7.74 -13.22
N PRO A 7 0.94 -6.53 -13.81
CA PRO A 7 -0.24 -5.92 -14.44
C PRO A 7 -0.66 -6.59 -15.75
N ALA A 8 0.22 -7.36 -16.39
CA ALA A 8 -0.06 -8.10 -17.62
C ALA A 8 -0.60 -9.52 -17.37
N ALA A 9 -0.76 -9.94 -16.11
CA ALA A 9 -1.32 -11.24 -15.79
C ALA A 9 -2.79 -11.35 -16.25
N PRO A 10 -3.20 -12.48 -16.86
CA PRO A 10 -4.57 -12.65 -17.33
C PRO A 10 -5.56 -12.62 -16.17
N LYS A 11 -6.69 -11.93 -16.37
CA LYS A 11 -7.79 -11.90 -15.39
C LYS A 11 -8.36 -13.30 -15.23
N LYS A 12 -8.29 -13.83 -14.01
CA LYS A 12 -8.86 -15.12 -13.65
C LYS A 12 -10.17 -14.89 -12.89
N ALA A 13 -11.20 -15.67 -13.21
CA ALA A 13 -12.43 -15.68 -12.42
C ALA A 13 -12.11 -16.18 -11.00
N ALA A 14 -12.43 -15.36 -9.99
CA ALA A 14 -12.31 -15.72 -8.60
C ALA A 14 -13.71 -16.03 -8.05
N ASN A 15 -13.92 -17.25 -7.55
CA ASN A 15 -15.11 -17.58 -6.78
C ASN A 15 -14.94 -17.00 -5.38
N LEU A 16 -15.75 -16.00 -5.04
CA LEU A 16 -15.67 -15.34 -3.74
C LEU A 16 -17.07 -15.08 -3.19
N SER A 17 -17.20 -15.17 -1.87
CA SER A 17 -18.48 -14.94 -1.18
C SER A 17 -18.56 -13.46 -0.79
N VAL A 18 -19.56 -12.75 -1.32
CA VAL A 18 -19.87 -11.35 -0.96
C VAL A 18 -21.28 -11.29 -0.40
N ASN A 19 -21.53 -10.34 0.49
CA ASN A 19 -22.88 -9.99 0.93
C ASN A 19 -23.81 -9.73 -0.29
N SER A 20 -24.96 -10.39 -0.29
CA SER A 20 -25.92 -10.34 -1.40
C SER A 20 -26.59 -8.97 -1.57
N ASP A 21 -26.86 -8.26 -0.47
CA ASP A 21 -27.40 -6.89 -0.50
C ASP A 21 -26.38 -5.91 -1.06
N LEU A 22 -25.10 -6.05 -0.66
CA LEU A 22 -24.01 -5.25 -1.20
C LEU A 22 -23.87 -5.44 -2.71
N LEU A 23 -23.91 -6.69 -3.20
CA LEU A 23 -23.86 -6.98 -4.63
C LEU A 23 -25.05 -6.38 -5.39
N ARG A 24 -26.26 -6.46 -4.81
CA ARG A 24 -27.46 -5.86 -5.40
C ARG A 24 -27.31 -4.35 -5.55
N LYS A 25 -26.99 -3.65 -4.45
CA LYS A 25 -26.80 -2.18 -4.47
C LYS A 25 -25.69 -1.75 -5.42
N THR A 26 -24.60 -2.50 -5.48
CA THR A 26 -23.47 -2.25 -6.40
C THR A 26 -23.92 -2.35 -7.86
N ARG A 27 -24.75 -3.35 -8.19
CA ARG A 27 -25.32 -3.52 -9.53
C ARG A 27 -26.33 -2.43 -9.87
N GLU A 28 -27.20 -2.05 -8.94
CA GLU A 28 -28.18 -0.97 -9.10
C GLU A 28 -27.49 0.37 -9.41
N LEU A 29 -26.34 0.63 -8.79
CA LEU A 29 -25.53 1.82 -8.99
C LEU A 29 -24.58 1.72 -10.20
N ASN A 30 -24.67 0.65 -11.00
CA ASN A 30 -23.78 0.38 -12.14
C ASN A 30 -22.28 0.40 -11.81
N ILE A 31 -21.93 0.06 -10.57
CA ILE A 31 -20.54 0.05 -10.11
C ILE A 31 -19.84 -1.18 -10.70
N ASN A 32 -18.68 -0.96 -11.31
CA ASN A 32 -17.86 -2.05 -11.83
C ASN A 32 -17.19 -2.81 -10.66
N LEU A 33 -17.80 -3.94 -10.29
CA LEU A 33 -17.34 -4.78 -9.19
C LEU A 33 -15.89 -5.23 -9.38
N SER A 34 -15.52 -5.68 -10.58
CA SER A 34 -14.17 -6.17 -10.87
C SER A 34 -13.13 -5.07 -10.70
N ALA A 35 -13.36 -3.88 -11.27
CA ALA A 35 -12.42 -2.76 -11.15
C ALA A 35 -12.28 -2.27 -9.70
N THR A 36 -13.39 -2.26 -8.95
CA THR A 36 -13.41 -1.86 -7.54
C THR A 36 -12.66 -2.86 -6.67
N LEU A 37 -12.88 -4.16 -6.90
CA LEU A 37 -12.17 -5.22 -6.20
C LEU A 37 -10.67 -5.18 -6.51
N GLU A 38 -10.29 -5.05 -7.79
CA GLU A 38 -8.89 -4.92 -8.20
C GLU A 38 -8.20 -3.71 -7.52
N ARG A 39 -8.89 -2.57 -7.42
CA ARG A 39 -8.37 -1.40 -6.70
C ARG A 39 -8.21 -1.67 -5.20
N ALA A 40 -9.23 -2.22 -4.55
CA ALA A 40 -9.17 -2.52 -3.13
C ALA A 40 -8.04 -3.51 -2.80
N LEU A 41 -7.83 -4.52 -3.64
CA LEU A 41 -6.75 -5.49 -3.48
C LEU A 41 -5.37 -4.86 -3.65
N ARG A 42 -5.19 -3.96 -4.63
CA ARG A 42 -3.95 -3.19 -4.79
C ARG A 42 -3.64 -2.36 -3.55
N ASP A 43 -4.64 -1.62 -3.07
CA ASP A 43 -4.47 -0.72 -1.93
C ASP A 43 -4.12 -1.52 -0.66
N GLU A 44 -4.79 -2.65 -0.43
CA GLU A 44 -4.49 -3.54 0.70
C GLU A 44 -3.10 -4.15 0.59
N LEU A 45 -2.68 -4.57 -0.61
CA LEU A 45 -1.36 -5.14 -0.82
C LEU A 45 -0.25 -4.09 -0.65
N ALA A 46 -0.47 -2.87 -1.13
CA ALA A 46 0.44 -1.74 -0.91
C ALA A 46 0.57 -1.41 0.59
N LYS A 47 -0.53 -1.41 1.34
CA LYS A 47 -0.50 -1.21 2.79
C LYS A 47 0.29 -2.29 3.52
N ARG A 48 0.11 -3.55 3.15
CA ARG A 48 0.85 -4.66 3.77
C ARG A 48 2.33 -4.64 3.43
N GLU A 49 2.68 -4.34 2.19
CA GLU A 49 4.09 -4.22 1.78
C GLU A 49 4.75 -3.03 2.48
N ALA A 50 4.05 -1.90 2.61
CA ALA A 50 4.54 -0.74 3.35
C ALA A 50 4.75 -1.06 4.83
N ALA A 51 3.79 -1.74 5.47
CA ALA A 51 3.92 -2.18 6.85
C ALA A 51 5.10 -3.14 7.03
N ARG A 52 5.28 -4.09 6.11
CA ARG A 52 6.41 -5.01 6.10
C ARG A 52 7.74 -4.28 5.91
N TRP A 53 7.79 -3.33 4.98
CA TRP A 53 8.99 -2.52 4.75
C TRP A 53 9.39 -1.73 5.99
N VAL A 54 8.42 -1.13 6.68
CA VAL A 54 8.67 -0.42 7.95
C VAL A 54 9.21 -1.38 9.00
N GLU A 55 8.67 -2.60 9.10
CA GLU A 55 9.13 -3.61 10.05
C GLU A 55 10.56 -4.08 9.75
N ASP A 56 10.85 -4.42 8.49
CA ASP A 56 12.18 -4.83 8.01
C ASP A 56 13.22 -3.71 8.14
N ASN A 57 12.83 -2.46 7.85
CA ASN A 57 13.74 -1.30 7.91
C ASN A 57 13.76 -0.65 9.28
N ARG A 58 12.99 -1.13 10.27
CA ARG A 58 12.93 -0.54 11.61
C ARG A 58 14.32 -0.44 12.26
N ALA A 59 15.17 -1.44 12.07
CA ALA A 59 16.53 -1.43 12.59
C ALA A 59 17.42 -0.37 11.90
N ALA A 60 17.28 -0.21 10.58
CA ALA A 60 18.00 0.81 9.81
C ALA A 60 17.49 2.23 10.07
N ILE A 61 16.17 2.40 10.24
CA ILE A 61 15.52 3.66 10.61
C ILE A 61 15.92 4.07 12.02
N ASN A 62 15.92 3.15 12.98
CA ASN A 62 16.40 3.46 14.33
C ASN A 62 17.88 3.83 14.33
N GLY A 63 18.73 3.08 13.64
CA GLY A 63 20.15 3.43 13.52
C GLY A 63 20.40 4.78 12.86
N TYR A 64 19.59 5.16 11.87
CA TYR A 64 19.64 6.49 11.25
C TYR A 64 19.10 7.59 12.18
N ASN A 65 18.01 7.32 12.90
CA ASN A 65 17.45 8.26 13.87
C ASN A 65 18.43 8.52 15.03
N ASP A 66 19.03 7.47 15.59
CA ASP A 66 20.09 7.58 16.60
C ASP A 66 21.29 8.38 16.08
N PHE A 67 21.68 8.15 14.82
CA PHE A 67 22.75 8.91 14.19
C PHE A 67 22.39 10.39 14.00
N VAL A 68 21.17 10.71 13.58
CA VAL A 68 20.69 12.10 13.42
C VAL A 68 20.50 12.80 14.77
N GLU A 69 20.06 12.10 15.83
CA GLU A 69 19.98 12.67 17.19
C GLU A 69 21.38 12.95 17.77
N GLN A 70 22.36 12.09 17.49
CA GLN A 70 23.72 12.23 18.03
C GLN A 70 24.59 13.20 17.21
N HIS A 71 24.41 13.28 15.89
CA HIS A 71 25.30 14.04 15.00
C HIS A 71 24.62 15.22 14.29
N GLY A 72 23.31 15.41 14.48
CA GLY A 72 22.53 16.39 13.73
C GLY A 72 22.18 15.89 12.32
N CYS A 73 21.16 16.49 11.72
CA CYS A 73 20.78 16.17 10.35
C CYS A 73 21.75 16.85 9.37
N PHE A 74 22.19 16.14 8.33
CA PHE A 74 23.12 16.65 7.30
C PHE A 74 22.59 17.86 6.48
N GLY A 75 21.43 18.40 6.83
CA GLY A 75 20.82 19.59 6.25
C GLY A 75 20.53 20.73 7.23
N ASP A 76 20.85 20.58 8.52
CA ASP A 76 20.64 21.67 9.50
C ASP A 76 21.53 22.88 9.19
N GLU A 77 22.71 22.67 8.61
CA GLU A 77 23.61 23.75 8.17
C GLU A 77 23.09 24.52 6.93
N PHE A 78 22.07 24.00 6.24
CA PHE A 78 21.44 24.63 5.06
C PHE A 78 20.01 25.11 5.31
N ARG A 79 19.51 25.00 6.55
CA ARG A 79 18.18 25.48 6.92
C ARG A 79 18.21 27.00 7.07
N ALA A 80 17.99 27.72 5.96
CA ALA A 80 17.71 29.14 6.01
C ALA A 80 16.34 29.37 6.67
N PHE A 81 16.32 30.21 7.71
CA PHE A 81 15.13 30.62 8.46
C PHE A 81 14.26 31.59 7.66
#